data_AF-A0A4U1L7A7-F1
#
_entry.id   AF-A0A4U1L7A7-F1
#
_cell.length_a   1.000
_cell.length_b   1.000
_cell.length_c   1.000
_cell.angle_alpha   90.00
_cell.angle_beta   90.00
_cell.angle_gamma   90.00
#
_symmetry.space_group_name_H-M   'P 1'
#
loop_
_entity.id
_entity.type
_entity.pdbx_description
1 polymer ?
#
loop_
_entity_poly.entity_id
_entity_poly.type
_entity_poly.pdbx_seq_one_letter_code
_entity_poly.pdbx_strand_id
1 'polypeptide(L)'
;MLAFVLLALALPQQAEPTAEEIVVTARKGSCRTQWRGGALSGRQLDALAGDWAAGIPVQVRAQRRADYKCLAKVAFRLADRGVTRVTFIDPVD
;
A
#
# COMPACT_ATOMS: atom_id res chain seq x y z
N MET A 1 -36.83 38.94 -5.69
CA MET A 1 -35.86 38.04 -6.34
C MET A 1 -34.63 37.95 -5.45
N LEU A 2 -34.02 36.77 -5.35
CA LEU A 2 -32.75 36.45 -4.64
C LEU A 2 -32.83 36.28 -3.12
N ALA A 3 -33.17 35.07 -2.69
CA ALA A 3 -32.79 34.53 -1.39
C ALA A 3 -32.70 33.00 -1.45
N PHE A 4 -31.84 32.49 -2.34
CA PHE A 4 -31.48 31.07 -2.40
C PHE A 4 -30.10 31.03 -3.04
N VAL A 5 -29.09 30.59 -2.30
CA VAL A 5 -27.86 29.89 -2.73
C VAL A 5 -26.81 30.19 -1.65
N LEU A 6 -26.82 29.45 -0.54
CA LEU A 6 -25.68 29.37 0.39
C LEU A 6 -25.76 28.06 1.22
N LEU A 7 -26.13 26.94 0.57
CA LEU A 7 -26.29 25.64 1.24
C LEU A 7 -25.52 24.52 0.52
N ALA A 8 -24.28 24.78 0.08
CA ALA A 8 -23.51 23.82 -0.74
C ALA A 8 -22.10 23.47 -0.23
N LEU A 9 -21.66 23.93 0.94
CA LEU A 9 -20.24 23.77 1.35
C LEU A 9 -19.99 22.85 2.55
N ALA A 10 -20.99 22.14 3.07
CA ALA A 10 -20.80 21.15 4.12
C ALA A 10 -20.90 19.71 3.57
N LEU A 11 -20.12 19.39 2.53
CA LEU A 11 -19.85 17.99 2.22
C LEU A 11 -18.90 17.46 3.30
N PRO A 12 -19.26 16.41 4.05
CA PRO A 12 -18.32 15.78 4.97
C PRO A 12 -17.11 15.31 4.15
N GLN A 13 -15.93 15.85 4.43
CA GLN A 13 -14.69 15.27 3.92
C GLN A 13 -14.62 13.84 4.43
N GLN A 14 -14.92 12.87 3.57
CA GLN A 14 -14.67 11.48 3.87
C GLN A 14 -13.17 11.35 4.12
N ALA A 15 -12.80 11.05 5.36
CA ALA A 15 -11.42 10.78 5.71
C ALA A 15 -10.93 9.63 4.83
N GLU A 16 -10.00 9.91 3.91
CA GLU A 16 -9.42 8.86 3.11
C GLU A 16 -8.73 7.84 4.04
N PRO A 17 -8.90 6.54 3.79
CA PRO A 17 -8.23 5.52 4.57
C PRO A 17 -6.72 5.75 4.54
N THR A 18 -6.10 5.82 5.72
CA THR A 18 -4.66 6.01 5.86
C THR A 18 -3.91 4.87 5.16
N ALA A 19 -2.94 5.22 4.33
CA ALA A 19 -2.17 4.23 3.60
C ALA A 19 -1.35 3.35 4.55
N GLU A 20 -1.48 2.03 4.39
CA GLU A 20 -0.67 1.08 5.14
C GLU A 20 0.70 0.89 4.49
N GLU A 21 1.78 0.83 5.28
CA GLU A 21 3.13 0.67 4.75
C GLU A 21 3.62 -0.79 4.86
N ILE A 22 4.02 -1.34 3.72
CA ILE A 22 4.82 -2.57 3.59
C ILE A 22 6.25 -2.16 3.27
N VAL A 23 7.19 -2.65 4.07
CA VAL A 23 8.62 -2.50 3.78
C VAL A 23 9.13 -3.78 3.13
N VAL A 24 9.74 -3.66 1.97
CA VAL A 24 10.36 -4.75 1.22
C VAL A 24 11.88 -4.62 1.37
N THR A 25 12.50 -5.63 1.96
CA THR A 25 13.95 -5.74 2.08
C THR A 25 14.43 -6.96 1.30
N ALA A 26 15.38 -6.78 0.37
CA ALA A 26 16.11 -7.95 -0.13
C ALA A 26 17.27 -8.27 0.82
N ARG A 27 17.46 -9.55 1.12
CA ARG A 27 18.71 -10.10 1.64
C ARG A 27 19.30 -11.00 0.57
N LYS A 28 20.61 -11.24 0.60
CA LYS A 28 21.35 -12.05 -0.39
C LYS A 28 20.58 -13.36 -0.71
N GLY A 29 19.95 -13.42 -1.88
CA GLY A 29 19.16 -14.57 -2.35
C GLY A 29 17.72 -14.73 -1.82
N SER A 30 17.19 -13.82 -0.99
CA SER A 30 15.83 -13.91 -0.42
C SER A 30 15.13 -12.56 -0.28
N CYS A 31 13.81 -12.55 -0.50
CA CYS A 31 12.97 -11.38 -0.27
C CYS A 31 12.33 -11.48 1.10
N ARG A 32 12.49 -10.46 1.94
CA ARG A 32 11.77 -10.32 3.20
C ARG A 32 10.83 -9.14 3.09
N THR A 33 9.58 -9.38 3.45
CA THR A 33 8.58 -8.34 3.62
C THR A 33 8.40 -8.07 5.11
N GLN A 34 8.15 -6.82 5.45
CA GLN A 34 7.83 -6.38 6.80
C GLN A 34 6.59 -5.51 6.76
N TRP A 35 5.78 -5.59 7.81
CA TRP A 35 4.60 -4.77 8.01
C TRP A 35 4.49 -4.44 9.50
N ARG A 36 4.28 -3.16 9.82
CA ARG A 36 4.25 -2.66 11.21
C ARG A 36 5.47 -3.09 12.04
N GLY A 37 6.66 -3.09 11.43
CA GLY A 37 7.94 -3.49 12.05
C GLY A 37 8.15 -4.99 12.23
N GLY A 38 7.15 -5.83 11.95
CA GLY A 38 7.24 -7.29 12.03
C GLY A 38 7.53 -7.95 10.69
N ALA A 39 8.09 -9.16 10.72
CA ALA A 39 8.25 -9.97 9.50
C ALA A 39 6.87 -10.38 8.96
N LEU A 40 6.64 -10.12 7.68
CA LEU A 40 5.42 -10.46 6.97
C LEU A 40 5.68 -11.70 6.12
N SER A 41 5.06 -12.83 6.45
CA SER A 41 5.13 -14.04 5.63
C SER A 41 4.26 -13.91 4.37
N GLY A 42 4.51 -14.78 3.37
CA GLY A 42 3.70 -14.80 2.16
C GLY A 42 2.21 -15.07 2.42
N ARG A 43 1.87 -15.93 3.39
CA ARG A 43 0.48 -16.21 3.77
C ARG A 43 -0.19 -15.01 4.44
N GLN A 44 0.53 -14.29 5.30
CA GLN A 44 0.01 -13.06 5.92
C GLN A 44 -0.16 -11.96 4.88
N LEU A 45 0.79 -11.83 3.94
CA LEU A 45 0.68 -10.90 2.82
C LEU A 45 -0.57 -11.18 1.97
N ASP A 46 -0.85 -12.46 1.67
CA ASP A 46 -2.06 -12.85 0.95
C ASP A 46 -3.34 -12.53 1.73
N ALA A 47 -3.33 -12.70 3.05
CA ALA A 47 -4.48 -12.40 3.89
C ALA A 47 -4.79 -10.90 3.93
N LEU A 48 -3.77 -10.06 4.10
CA LEU A 48 -3.91 -8.60 4.11
C LEU A 48 -4.28 -8.03 2.73
N ALA A 49 -3.86 -8.70 1.65
CA ALA A 49 -4.19 -8.28 0.30
C ALA A 49 -5.71 -8.26 0.02
N GLY A 50 -6.52 -9.05 0.75
CA GLY A 50 -7.97 -8.95 0.66
C GLY A 50 -8.51 -7.59 1.11
N ASP A 51 -8.00 -7.08 2.23
CA ASP A 51 -8.41 -5.77 2.76
C ASP A 51 -7.93 -4.63 1.85
N TRP A 52 -6.71 -4.75 1.29
CA TRP A 52 -6.19 -3.76 0.34
C TRP A 52 -6.90 -3.80 -1.02
N ALA A 53 -7.37 -4.97 -1.46
CA ALA A 53 -8.20 -5.09 -2.66
C ALA A 53 -9.57 -4.41 -2.49
N ALA A 54 -10.08 -4.31 -1.25
CA ALA A 54 -11.27 -3.55 -0.93
C ALA A 54 -11.07 -2.01 -0.98
N GLY A 55 -9.88 -1.54 -1.34
CA GLY A 55 -9.60 -0.12 -1.60
C GLY A 55 -8.81 0.59 -0.50
N ILE A 56 -8.24 -0.14 0.46
CA ILE A 56 -7.26 0.40 1.41
C ILE A 56 -5.94 0.66 0.65
N PRO A 57 -5.43 1.91 0.62
CA PRO A 57 -4.18 2.20 -0.07
C PRO A 57 -2.99 1.57 0.64
N VAL A 58 -2.03 1.09 -0.14
CA VAL A 58 -0.82 0.46 0.36
C VAL A 58 0.44 1.09 -0.23
N GLN A 59 1.42 1.34 0.61
CA GLN A 59 2.73 1.85 0.23
C GLN A 59 3.75 0.72 0.30
N VAL A 60 4.48 0.49 -0.79
CA VAL A 60 5.54 -0.51 -0.87
C VAL A 60 6.87 0.23 -0.91
N ARG A 61 7.58 0.23 0.22
CA ARG A 61 8.89 0.87 0.34
C ARG A 61 9.99 -0.16 0.15
N ALA A 62 10.86 0.04 -0.84
CA ALA A 62 12.04 -0.80 -1.02
C ALA A 62 13.20 -0.28 -0.16
N GLN A 63 13.83 -1.11 0.68
CA GLN A 63 15.07 -0.72 1.37
C GLN A 63 16.27 -0.69 0.41
N ARG A 64 17.32 0.08 0.73
CA ARG A 64 18.55 0.14 -0.06
C ARG A 64 19.08 -1.27 -0.37
N ARG A 65 19.40 -1.52 -1.64
CA ARG A 65 19.82 -2.83 -2.19
C ARG A 65 18.72 -3.89 -2.27
N ALA A 66 17.44 -3.51 -2.13
CA ALA A 66 16.36 -4.39 -2.55
C ALA A 66 16.51 -4.71 -4.05
N ASP A 67 16.67 -5.99 -4.37
CA ASP A 67 16.67 -6.45 -5.76
C ASP A 67 15.30 -6.14 -6.39
N TYR A 68 15.28 -5.53 -7.58
CA TYR A 68 14.07 -5.30 -8.36
C TYR A 68 13.22 -6.56 -8.51
N LYS A 69 13.83 -7.74 -8.52
CA LYS A 69 13.11 -9.03 -8.50
C LYS A 69 12.24 -9.20 -7.26
N CYS A 70 12.66 -8.72 -6.10
CA CYS A 70 11.86 -8.76 -4.88
C CYS A 70 10.68 -7.80 -4.95
N LEU A 71 10.91 -6.60 -5.47
CA LEU A 71 9.84 -5.62 -5.66
C LEU A 71 8.78 -6.16 -6.64
N ALA A 72 9.21 -6.69 -7.78
CA ALA A 72 8.34 -7.29 -8.79
C ALA A 72 7.50 -8.45 -8.22
N LYS A 73 8.09 -9.34 -7.42
CA LYS A 73 7.35 -10.43 -6.76
C LYS A 73 6.23 -9.92 -5.85
N VAL A 74 6.48 -8.86 -5.09
CA VAL A 74 5.47 -8.25 -4.23
C VAL A 74 4.39 -7.57 -5.08
N ALA A 75 4.80 -6.80 -6.09
CA ALA A 75 3.90 -6.10 -7.01
C ALA A 75 2.94 -7.06 -7.73
N PHE A 76 3.46 -8.13 -8.36
CA PHE A 76 2.65 -9.13 -9.03
C PHE A 76 1.72 -9.84 -8.06
N ARG A 77 2.20 -10.22 -6.88
CA ARG A 77 1.35 -10.87 -5.87
C ARG A 77 0.20 -9.98 -5.42
N LEU A 78 0.43 -8.68 -5.24
CA LEU A 78 -0.63 -7.72 -4.91
C LEU A 78 -1.65 -7.58 -6.05
N ALA A 79 -1.15 -7.50 -7.30
CA ALA A 79 -2.00 -7.43 -8.49
C ALA A 79 -2.85 -8.70 -8.68
N ASP A 80 -2.27 -9.88 -8.49
CA ASP A 80 -2.97 -11.18 -8.56
C ASP A 80 -4.10 -11.29 -7.53
N ARG A 81 -4.04 -10.49 -6.45
CA ARG A 81 -5.06 -10.39 -5.40
C ARG A 81 -6.05 -9.26 -5.61
N GLY A 82 -5.93 -8.49 -6.70
CA GLY A 82 -6.86 -7.42 -7.03
C GLY A 82 -6.56 -6.08 -6.32
N VAL A 83 -5.38 -5.92 -5.71
CA VAL A 83 -5.00 -4.64 -5.08
C VAL A 83 -4.67 -3.61 -6.16
N THR A 84 -5.38 -2.48 -6.15
CA THR A 84 -5.25 -1.43 -7.19
C THR A 84 -4.61 -0.13 -6.69
N ARG A 85 -4.69 0.16 -5.39
CA ARG A 85 -4.16 1.39 -4.78
C ARG A 85 -2.77 1.17 -4.18
N VAL A 86 -1.78 0.87 -5.04
CA VAL A 86 -0.39 0.64 -4.63
C VAL A 86 0.48 1.84 -4.99
N THR A 87 1.24 2.37 -4.01
CA THR A 87 2.29 3.37 -4.25
C THR A 87 3.65 2.76 -3.96
N PHE A 88 4.57 2.82 -4.91
CA PHE A 88 5.95 2.37 -4.70
C PHE A 88 6.81 3.56 -4.27
N ILE A 89 7.52 3.41 -3.15
CA ILE A 89 8.36 4.47 -2.59
C ILE A 89 9.81 4.03 -2.68
N ASP A 90 10.60 4.83 -3.39
CA ASP A 90 12.04 4.67 -3.44
C ASP A 90 12.67 4.97 -2.06
N PRO A 91 13.74 4.26 -1.67
CA PRO A 91 14.43 4.56 -0.43
C PRO A 91 15.05 5.97 -0.47
N VAL A 92 14.80 6.75 0.58
CA VAL A 92 15.47 8.02 0.84
C VAL A 92 16.68 7.70 1.71
N ASP A 93 17.84 7.56 1.07
CA ASP A 93 19.19 7.48 1.64
C ASP A 93 19.57 6.32 2.58
#